data_AF-A0A0H5CNV5-F1
#
_entry.id   AF-A0A0H5CNV5-F1
#
_cell.length_a   1.000
_cell.length_b   1.000
_cell.length_c   1.000
_cell.angle_alpha   90.00
_cell.angle_beta   90.00
_cell.angle_gamma   90.00
#
_symmetry.space_group_name_H-M   'P 1'
#
loop_
_entity.id
_entity.type
_entity.pdbx_description
1 polymer ?
#
loop_
_entity_poly.entity_id
_entity_poly.type
_entity_poly.pdbx_seq_one_letter_code
_entity_poly.pdbx_strand_id
1 'polypeptide(L)'
;MRVYDEEMRTRLVSNVTNAEHVIRLYLSGDNRSQMYLPQSLKSSDKRALLDAYIDSEEAHPNLLELISVARVNAAAGIDEKMKLKAKRKHERWTKEFFESSGGGMAIGCDVTVTRGQDEPVEASRDGLMTKYSYSREWFDENLDYPTVLNNFLYVFEFVDRHMLLTLPSYQAEIGAIERLMGTIGKAAYPAGFAFRLKEQSSFLQVSMYERLLRHNDVELESVIAWFFADYLRDSFGVTNLRFAPSSRTATYLEKSRHLFAEMESIVMQFSLYVENGEFDPELLAMMSAQVKYRDVPSCLVGKYVYVGESPNIHNVMHLLFSDQSGLGYINESLKADNGARLLIEHDVSYGDFHDYQKDQVDYLIAHGVAENARGHIRLSSADQFVVLRDLYEFEAASYYHHRKGAREAIDVMVTKGWLVRAQSLLSKPESNYFNYCLNHQDFSDGLNLRNRYLHGAILDVADEEEHYRTYITALKLLVALVIKMNDDLWLRESEELANGTETTPPEQDCLPGSFA
;
A
#
# COMPACT_ATOMS: atom_id res chain seq x y z
N MET A 1 -2.31 44.49 0.90
CA MET A 1 -1.67 43.90 2.08
C MET A 1 -0.23 44.41 2.28
N ARG A 2 0.03 45.74 2.20
CA ARG A 2 1.38 46.33 2.35
C ARG A 2 1.55 47.22 3.60
N VAL A 3 0.47 47.64 4.23
CA VAL A 3 0.49 48.67 5.31
C VAL A 3 0.97 48.09 6.65
N TYR A 4 0.81 46.79 6.87
CA TYR A 4 1.16 46.12 8.14
C TYR A 4 2.21 45.01 7.97
N ASP A 5 2.94 44.98 6.86
CA ASP A 5 3.79 43.84 6.52
C ASP A 5 4.92 43.61 7.55
N GLU A 6 5.67 44.66 7.91
CA GLU A 6 6.73 44.59 8.93
C GLU A 6 6.18 44.42 10.36
N GLU A 7 5.01 45.00 10.67
CA GLU A 7 4.36 44.81 11.97
C GLU A 7 3.93 43.36 12.15
N MET A 8 3.34 42.76 11.11
CA MET A 8 2.96 41.35 11.09
C MET A 8 4.19 40.45 11.19
N ARG A 9 5.29 40.75 10.49
CA ARG A 9 6.57 40.04 10.65
C ARG A 9 7.08 40.10 12.09
N THR A 10 7.07 41.28 12.70
CA THR A 10 7.55 41.47 14.09
C THR A 10 6.69 40.66 15.06
N ARG A 11 5.36 40.72 14.95
CA ARG A 11 4.46 39.91 15.78
C ARG A 11 4.68 38.42 15.57
N LEU A 12 4.85 37.98 14.32
CA LEU A 12 5.04 36.57 13.98
C LEU A 12 6.33 36.03 14.60
N VAL A 13 7.45 36.76 14.52
CA VAL A 13 8.74 36.31 15.09
C VAL A 13 8.81 36.48 16.62
N SER A 14 7.97 37.34 17.22
CA SER A 14 7.99 37.63 18.67
C SER A 14 7.53 36.49 19.58
N ASN A 15 6.78 35.53 19.06
CA ASN A 15 6.31 34.37 19.81
C ASN A 15 6.68 33.09 19.07
N VAL A 16 7.37 32.19 19.76
CA VAL A 16 7.88 30.94 19.20
C VAL A 16 6.78 30.01 18.68
N THR A 17 5.59 30.02 19.30
CA THR A 17 4.43 29.22 18.88
C THR A 17 3.89 29.61 17.50
N ASN A 18 4.18 30.82 17.03
CA ASN A 18 3.80 31.22 15.67
C ASN A 18 4.55 30.42 14.58
N ALA A 19 5.60 29.67 14.95
CA ALA A 19 6.23 28.69 14.06
C ALA A 19 5.20 27.69 13.49
N GLU A 20 4.15 27.35 14.25
CA GLU A 20 3.10 26.44 13.81
C GLU A 20 2.39 26.91 12.53
N HIS A 21 2.26 28.22 12.34
CA HIS A 21 1.71 28.78 11.10
C HIS A 21 2.62 28.52 9.90
N VAL A 22 3.95 28.61 10.09
CA VAL A 22 4.93 28.28 9.05
C VAL A 22 4.88 26.78 8.75
N ILE A 23 4.84 25.94 9.79
CA ILE A 23 4.76 24.48 9.66
C ILE A 23 3.50 24.07 8.90
N ARG A 24 2.33 24.60 9.28
CA ARG A 24 1.05 24.29 8.62
C ARG A 24 1.03 24.74 7.16
N LEU A 25 1.52 25.95 6.86
CA LEU A 25 1.52 26.46 5.48
C LEU A 25 2.43 25.64 4.55
N TYR A 26 3.64 25.32 4.99
CA TYR A 26 4.64 24.68 4.14
C TYR A 26 4.60 23.16 4.16
N LEU A 27 4.18 22.53 5.27
CA LEU A 27 4.37 21.09 5.50
C LEU A 27 3.05 20.31 5.64
N SER A 28 1.99 20.89 6.21
CA SER A 28 0.73 20.18 6.42
C SER A 28 -0.03 19.97 5.11
N GLY A 29 -0.54 18.75 4.87
CA GLY A 29 -1.44 18.45 3.74
C GLY A 29 -2.78 19.21 3.77
N ASP A 30 -3.10 19.84 4.90
CA ASP A 30 -4.37 20.52 5.11
C ASP A 30 -4.46 21.87 4.37
N ASN A 31 -5.13 21.88 3.22
CA ASN A 31 -5.41 23.09 2.43
C ASN A 31 -6.64 23.89 2.95
N ARG A 32 -7.23 23.54 4.12
CA ARG A 32 -8.47 24.15 4.62
C ARG A 32 -8.38 25.64 5.00
N SER A 33 -7.18 26.23 5.01
CA SER A 33 -7.03 27.69 5.18
C SER A 33 -5.99 28.28 4.22
N GLN A 34 -6.42 29.23 3.38
CA GLN A 34 -5.50 30.05 2.61
C GLN A 34 -4.78 31.02 3.56
N MET A 35 -3.66 30.58 4.11
CA MET A 35 -2.81 31.39 4.98
C MET A 35 -1.77 32.14 4.16
N TYR A 36 -1.64 33.45 4.40
CA TYR A 36 -0.62 34.29 3.76
C TYR A 36 0.36 34.78 4.81
N LEU A 37 1.66 34.59 4.56
CA LEU A 37 2.74 35.16 5.39
C LEU A 37 3.14 36.55 4.86
N PRO A 38 3.61 37.45 5.74
CA PRO A 38 4.12 38.76 5.33
C PRO A 38 5.31 38.61 4.38
N GLN A 39 5.37 39.45 3.34
CA GLN A 39 6.40 39.38 2.30
C GLN A 39 7.80 39.69 2.83
N SER A 40 7.90 40.50 3.89
CA SER A 40 9.14 40.79 4.61
C SER A 40 9.71 39.59 5.38
N LEU A 41 8.93 38.53 5.62
CA LEU A 41 9.40 37.35 6.38
C LEU A 41 10.35 36.51 5.53
N LYS A 42 11.65 36.64 5.80
CA LYS A 42 12.71 35.96 5.04
C LYS A 42 12.86 34.51 5.48
N SER A 43 13.48 33.68 4.63
CA SER A 43 13.84 32.30 4.99
C SER A 43 14.70 32.21 6.24
N SER A 44 15.57 33.21 6.50
CA SER A 44 16.36 33.29 7.73
C SER A 44 15.50 33.48 8.97
N ASP A 45 14.44 34.29 8.88
CA ASP A 45 13.51 34.53 9.98
C ASP A 45 12.72 33.27 10.29
N LYS A 46 12.20 32.59 9.24
CA LYS A 46 11.49 31.32 9.38
C LYS A 46 12.39 30.25 9.99
N ARG A 47 13.63 30.16 9.53
CA ARG A 47 14.62 29.22 10.06
C ARG A 47 14.88 29.46 11.55
N ALA A 48 15.13 30.71 11.96
CA ALA A 48 15.36 31.05 13.35
C ALA A 48 14.14 30.75 14.23
N LEU A 49 12.93 31.06 13.71
CA LEU A 49 11.67 30.79 14.40
C LEU A 49 11.43 29.28 14.59
N LEU A 50 11.64 28.47 13.54
CA LEU A 50 11.53 27.02 13.61
C LEU A 50 12.58 26.40 14.55
N ASP A 51 13.82 26.90 14.51
CA ASP A 51 14.90 26.40 15.36
C ASP A 51 14.61 26.65 16.85
N ALA A 52 14.10 27.85 17.17
CA ALA A 52 13.64 28.21 18.51
C ALA A 52 12.41 27.40 18.93
N TYR A 53 11.46 27.14 18.02
CA TYR A 53 10.30 26.29 18.29
C TYR A 53 10.72 24.88 18.62
N ILE A 54 11.64 24.30 17.84
CA ILE A 54 12.18 22.98 18.15
C ILE A 54 12.86 22.98 19.52
N ASP A 55 13.45 24.07 20.02
CA ASP A 55 14.01 24.06 21.38
C ASP A 55 12.96 24.29 22.49
N SER A 56 11.85 24.96 22.19
CA SER A 56 10.79 25.32 23.16
C SER A 56 10.07 24.13 23.78
N GLU A 57 9.78 24.19 25.09
CA GLU A 57 8.94 23.18 25.78
C GLU A 57 7.50 23.15 25.24
N GLU A 58 7.03 24.23 24.62
CA GLU A 58 5.69 24.35 24.02
C GLU A 58 5.58 23.65 22.65
N ALA A 59 6.65 23.03 22.15
CA ALA A 59 6.66 22.40 20.84
C ALA A 59 5.72 21.18 20.80
N HIS A 60 4.72 21.22 19.92
CA HIS A 60 3.77 20.13 19.77
C HIS A 60 4.46 18.89 19.13
N PRO A 61 4.35 17.69 19.73
CA PRO A 61 5.04 16.48 19.25
C PRO A 61 4.75 16.14 17.79
N ASN A 62 3.49 16.21 17.35
CA ASN A 62 3.09 15.94 15.96
C ASN A 62 3.72 16.93 14.96
N LEU A 63 3.99 18.17 15.38
CA LEU A 63 4.63 19.16 14.52
C LEU A 63 6.15 18.96 14.46
N LEU A 64 6.76 18.48 15.54
CA LEU A 64 8.15 18.02 15.54
C LEU A 64 8.34 16.82 14.60
N GLU A 65 7.43 15.85 14.66
CA GLU A 65 7.43 14.70 13.74
C GLU A 65 7.32 15.18 12.28
N LEU A 66 6.37 16.06 11.99
CA LEU A 66 6.16 16.61 10.65
C LEU A 66 7.41 17.34 10.11
N ILE A 67 8.11 18.12 10.94
CA ILE A 67 9.39 18.74 10.55
C ILE A 67 10.43 17.65 10.26
N SER A 68 10.50 16.61 11.09
CA SER A 68 11.52 15.56 10.97
C SER A 68 11.44 14.78 9.66
N VAL A 69 10.23 14.60 9.11
CA VAL A 69 9.97 13.87 7.86
C VAL A 69 9.71 14.79 6.66
N ALA A 70 9.83 16.11 6.80
CA ALA A 70 9.59 17.03 5.71
C ALA A 70 10.65 16.92 4.59
N ARG A 71 10.28 17.28 3.35
CA ARG A 71 11.28 17.56 2.31
C ARG A 71 12.10 18.78 2.70
N VAL A 72 13.38 18.78 2.36
CA VAL A 72 14.25 19.97 2.49
C VAL A 72 13.60 21.11 1.70
N ASN A 73 13.44 22.25 2.37
CA ASN A 73 12.73 23.39 1.82
C ASN A 73 13.41 24.69 2.26
N ALA A 74 14.28 25.20 1.38
CA ALA A 74 15.00 26.44 1.62
C ALA A 74 14.07 27.66 1.79
N ALA A 75 12.88 27.65 1.17
CA ALA A 75 11.90 28.73 1.32
C ALA A 75 11.21 28.72 2.69
N ALA A 76 11.05 27.54 3.30
CA ALA A 76 10.55 27.36 4.66
C ALA A 76 11.65 27.47 5.73
N GLY A 77 12.92 27.42 5.34
CA GLY A 77 14.07 27.41 6.27
C GLY A 77 14.41 26.02 6.82
N ILE A 78 13.89 24.95 6.20
CA ILE A 78 14.06 23.56 6.64
C ILE A 78 15.25 22.94 5.91
N ASP A 79 16.25 22.52 6.67
CA ASP A 79 17.42 21.77 6.21
C ASP A 79 17.60 20.46 6.98
N GLU A 80 18.60 19.67 6.60
CA GLU A 80 18.88 18.36 7.20
C GLU A 80 19.19 18.45 8.70
N LYS A 81 19.88 19.51 9.13
CA LYS A 81 20.20 19.74 10.55
C LYS A 81 18.94 19.99 11.38
N MET A 82 18.02 20.79 10.86
CA MET A 82 16.74 21.07 11.50
C MET A 82 15.87 19.81 11.60
N LYS A 83 15.79 19.02 10.52
CA LYS A 83 15.09 17.73 10.53
C LYS A 83 15.64 16.80 11.62
N LEU A 84 16.96 16.67 11.71
CA LEU A 84 17.61 15.82 12.72
C LEU A 84 17.35 16.33 14.15
N LYS A 85 17.38 17.65 14.36
CA LYS A 85 17.07 18.27 15.65
C LYS A 85 15.64 17.98 16.08
N ALA A 86 14.67 18.15 15.17
CA ALA A 86 13.26 17.85 15.42
C ALA A 86 13.04 16.36 15.71
N LYS A 87 13.68 15.47 14.93
CA LYS A 87 13.64 14.01 15.14
C LYS A 87 14.06 13.64 16.56
N ARG A 88 15.26 14.08 16.99
CA ARG A 88 15.81 13.76 18.32
C ARG A 88 14.94 14.29 19.45
N LYS A 89 14.28 15.43 19.27
CA LYS A 89 13.37 15.97 20.28
C LYS A 89 12.06 15.18 20.34
N HIS A 90 11.48 14.85 19.19
CA HIS A 90 10.27 14.04 19.12
C HIS A 90 10.50 12.65 19.75
N GLU A 91 11.63 11.99 19.44
CA GLU A 91 12.01 10.70 20.04
C GLU A 91 12.13 10.78 21.56
N ARG A 92 12.76 11.85 22.07
CA ARG A 92 12.90 12.08 23.51
C ARG A 92 11.54 12.30 24.19
N TRP A 93 10.72 13.19 23.63
CA TRP A 93 9.37 13.44 24.14
C TRP A 93 8.55 12.15 24.17
N THR A 94 8.62 11.35 23.10
CA THR A 94 7.90 10.07 22.99
C THR A 94 8.34 9.11 24.09
N LYS A 95 9.65 8.96 24.30
CA LYS A 95 10.20 8.12 25.37
C LYS A 95 9.72 8.57 26.75
N GLU A 96 9.84 9.86 27.05
CA GLU A 96 9.41 10.46 28.32
C GLU A 96 7.90 10.30 28.55
N PHE A 97 7.07 10.49 27.51
CA PHE A 97 5.62 10.32 27.57
C PHE A 97 5.23 8.89 27.94
N PHE A 98 5.84 7.89 27.30
CA PHE A 98 5.54 6.48 27.60
C PHE A 98 6.08 6.03 28.97
N GLU A 99 7.25 6.51 29.38
CA GLU A 99 7.82 6.21 30.71
C GLU A 99 6.99 6.84 31.86
N SER A 100 6.43 8.04 31.65
CA SER A 100 5.69 8.79 32.68
C SER A 100 4.20 8.46 32.76
N SER A 101 3.57 8.07 31.65
CA SER A 101 2.11 7.89 31.59
C SER A 101 1.62 6.57 32.21
N GLY A 102 2.51 5.62 32.55
CA GLY A 102 2.19 4.39 33.29
C GLY A 102 1.19 3.42 32.63
N GLY A 103 0.67 3.77 31.46
CA GLY A 103 -0.30 3.01 30.69
C GLY A 103 -0.37 3.55 29.27
N GLY A 104 0.15 2.76 28.32
CA GLY A 104 -0.13 2.93 26.89
C GLY A 104 -1.24 1.97 26.48
N MET A 105 -2.00 2.32 25.44
CA MET A 105 -2.88 1.35 24.80
C MET A 105 -2.00 0.40 23.96
N ALA A 106 -1.99 -0.89 24.29
CA ALA A 106 -1.25 -1.89 23.53
C ALA A 106 -1.96 -2.11 22.19
N ILE A 107 -1.32 -1.64 21.13
CA ILE A 107 -1.76 -1.78 19.75
C ILE A 107 -0.69 -2.61 19.06
N GLY A 108 -1.08 -3.66 18.36
CA GLY A 108 -0.11 -4.43 17.60
C GLY A 108 -0.64 -5.72 17.00
N CYS A 109 0.32 -6.57 16.65
CA CYS A 109 0.11 -7.90 16.15
C CYS A 109 0.94 -8.90 16.95
N ASP A 110 0.37 -10.08 17.19
CA ASP A 110 1.03 -11.23 17.79
C ASP A 110 0.90 -12.40 16.82
N VAL A 111 2.01 -13.11 16.61
CA VAL A 111 2.11 -14.22 15.67
C VAL A 111 2.69 -15.40 16.43
N THR A 112 1.91 -16.46 16.50
CA THR A 112 2.26 -17.68 17.24
C THR A 112 2.15 -18.89 16.35
N VAL A 113 2.97 -19.90 16.63
CA VAL A 113 2.91 -21.21 15.98
C VAL A 113 2.45 -22.22 17.02
N THR A 114 1.33 -22.88 16.75
CA THR A 114 0.62 -23.73 17.70
C THR A 114 0.60 -25.17 17.19
N ARG A 115 0.68 -26.13 18.11
CA ARG A 115 0.54 -27.57 17.80
C ARG A 115 -0.88 -28.03 18.05
N GLY A 116 -1.37 -28.95 17.23
CA GLY A 116 -2.71 -29.51 17.34
C GLY A 116 -3.82 -28.54 16.92
N GLN A 117 -3.48 -27.57 16.06
CA GLN A 117 -4.45 -26.72 15.37
C GLN A 117 -4.79 -27.36 14.02
N ASP A 118 -6.08 -27.60 13.77
CA ASP A 118 -6.54 -28.23 12.53
C ASP A 118 -6.45 -27.26 11.33
N GLU A 119 -6.85 -26.01 11.53
CA GLU A 119 -6.82 -24.98 10.49
C GLU A 119 -5.38 -24.46 10.25
N PRO A 120 -4.98 -24.14 9.01
CA PRO A 120 -3.64 -23.58 8.74
C PRO A 120 -3.36 -22.28 9.49
N VAL A 121 -4.39 -21.43 9.65
CA VAL A 121 -4.33 -20.15 10.34
C VAL A 121 -5.65 -19.87 11.07
N GLU A 122 -5.54 -19.34 12.28
CA GLU A 122 -6.63 -18.74 13.03
C GLU A 122 -6.30 -17.29 13.34
N ALA A 123 -7.27 -16.39 13.11
CA ALA A 123 -7.14 -14.99 13.44
C ALA A 123 -8.19 -14.58 14.49
N SER A 124 -7.74 -13.86 15.51
CA SER A 124 -8.63 -13.29 16.54
C SER A 124 -8.23 -11.86 16.90
N ARG A 125 -9.16 -11.13 17.49
CA ARG A 125 -8.92 -9.76 17.98
C ARG A 125 -9.16 -9.71 19.48
N ASP A 126 -8.20 -9.11 20.18
CA ASP A 126 -8.24 -8.86 21.60
C ASP A 126 -8.01 -7.36 21.83
N GLY A 127 -9.10 -6.60 21.93
CA GLY A 127 -9.05 -5.13 21.91
C GLY A 127 -8.44 -4.61 20.60
N LEU A 128 -7.32 -3.89 20.69
CA LEU A 128 -6.56 -3.38 19.53
C LEU A 128 -5.36 -4.27 19.15
N MET A 129 -5.31 -5.48 19.68
CA MET A 129 -4.31 -6.49 19.35
C MET A 129 -4.92 -7.50 18.37
N THR A 130 -4.26 -7.73 17.22
CA THR A 130 -4.65 -8.80 16.28
C THR A 130 -3.74 -10.01 16.44
N LYS A 131 -4.29 -11.15 16.86
CA LYS A 131 -3.56 -12.39 17.13
C LYS A 131 -3.72 -13.35 15.97
N TYR A 132 -2.61 -13.83 15.42
CA TYR A 132 -2.57 -14.92 14.46
C TYR A 132 -1.93 -16.16 15.09
N SER A 133 -2.58 -17.31 14.95
CA SER A 133 -2.05 -18.61 15.31
C SER A 133 -1.94 -19.47 14.06
N TYR A 134 -0.76 -20.01 13.79
CA TYR A 134 -0.50 -20.87 12.64
C TYR A 134 -0.24 -22.30 13.08
N SER A 135 -0.78 -23.25 12.32
CA SER A 135 -0.58 -24.68 12.59
C SER A 135 0.86 -25.09 12.30
N ARG A 136 1.51 -25.68 13.31
CA ARG A 136 2.86 -26.24 13.17
C ARG A 136 2.83 -27.43 12.22
N GLU A 137 1.83 -28.28 12.36
CA GLU A 137 1.64 -29.49 11.55
C GLU A 137 1.48 -29.11 10.06
N TRP A 138 0.65 -28.10 9.76
CA TRP A 138 0.49 -27.59 8.40
C TRP A 138 1.85 -27.22 7.77
N PHE A 139 2.67 -26.43 8.46
CA PHE A 139 3.94 -26.00 7.87
C PHE A 139 5.00 -27.10 7.78
N ASP A 140 5.04 -28.03 8.73
CA ASP A 140 6.00 -29.14 8.69
C ASP A 140 5.65 -30.15 7.56
N GLU A 141 4.37 -30.27 7.18
CA GLU A 141 3.90 -31.13 6.08
C GLU A 141 4.01 -30.47 4.69
N ASN A 142 4.07 -29.14 4.61
CA ASN A 142 3.99 -28.37 3.37
C ASN A 142 5.28 -27.55 3.10
N LEU A 143 6.38 -28.27 2.86
CA LEU A 143 7.73 -27.70 2.64
C LEU A 143 8.19 -27.70 1.18
N ASP A 144 7.40 -28.25 0.25
CA ASP A 144 7.71 -28.17 -1.18
C ASP A 144 7.60 -26.72 -1.67
N TYR A 145 8.46 -26.36 -2.63
CA TYR A 145 8.65 -24.98 -3.05
C TYR A 145 7.38 -24.29 -3.59
N PRO A 146 6.54 -24.93 -4.44
CA PRO A 146 5.25 -24.36 -4.80
C PRO A 146 4.38 -24.05 -3.58
N THR A 147 4.23 -25.01 -2.66
CA THR A 147 3.37 -24.80 -1.47
C THR A 147 3.93 -23.74 -0.53
N VAL A 148 5.26 -23.62 -0.43
CA VAL A 148 5.90 -22.53 0.29
C VAL A 148 5.49 -21.16 -0.24
N LEU A 149 5.42 -21.00 -1.57
CA LEU A 149 4.94 -19.75 -2.18
C LEU A 149 3.42 -19.58 -2.03
N ASN A 150 2.64 -20.67 -2.14
CA ASN A 150 1.19 -20.66 -1.94
C ASN A 150 0.79 -20.24 -0.52
N ASN A 151 1.60 -20.52 0.51
CA ASN A 151 1.34 -20.04 1.86
C ASN A 151 1.29 -18.50 1.94
N PHE A 152 2.05 -17.78 1.11
CA PHE A 152 1.94 -16.32 1.04
C PHE A 152 0.61 -15.85 0.42
N LEU A 153 0.03 -16.63 -0.48
CA LEU A 153 -1.27 -16.34 -1.08
C LEU A 153 -2.42 -16.64 -0.11
N TYR A 154 -2.43 -17.84 0.48
CA TYR A 154 -3.63 -18.38 1.14
C TYR A 154 -3.55 -18.39 2.67
N VAL A 155 -2.35 -18.45 3.25
CA VAL A 155 -2.17 -18.49 4.71
C VAL A 155 -1.85 -17.11 5.27
N PHE A 156 -1.06 -16.31 4.54
CA PHE A 156 -0.71 -14.94 4.94
C PHE A 156 -1.50 -13.86 4.19
N GLU A 157 -2.28 -14.23 3.16
CA GLU A 157 -3.16 -13.34 2.41
C GLU A 157 -2.43 -12.08 1.87
N PHE A 158 -1.26 -12.25 1.25
CA PHE A 158 -0.50 -11.15 0.64
C PHE A 158 -1.22 -10.47 -0.52
N VAL A 159 -2.22 -11.15 -1.07
CA VAL A 159 -3.07 -10.68 -2.15
C VAL A 159 -4.54 -10.92 -1.82
N ASP A 160 -5.41 -10.11 -2.42
CA ASP A 160 -6.84 -10.36 -2.44
C ASP A 160 -7.20 -11.38 -3.54
N ARG A 161 -8.51 -11.67 -3.66
CA ARG A 161 -9.05 -12.60 -4.67
C ARG A 161 -8.82 -12.19 -6.13
N HIS A 162 -8.48 -10.93 -6.39
CA HIS A 162 -8.18 -10.41 -7.73
C HIS A 162 -6.68 -10.10 -7.90
N MET A 163 -5.85 -10.70 -7.05
CA MET A 163 -4.39 -10.62 -7.05
C MET A 163 -3.83 -9.20 -6.86
N LEU A 164 -4.59 -8.31 -6.20
CA LEU A 164 -4.10 -7.01 -5.73
C LEU A 164 -3.42 -7.21 -4.37
N LEU A 165 -2.22 -6.65 -4.17
CA LEU A 165 -1.50 -6.83 -2.90
C LEU A 165 -2.29 -6.23 -1.73
N THR A 166 -2.33 -6.90 -0.59
CA THR A 166 -2.93 -6.36 0.64
C THR A 166 -1.97 -5.46 1.42
N LEU A 167 -0.68 -5.47 1.07
CA LEU A 167 0.42 -4.78 1.74
C LEU A 167 0.40 -3.23 1.65
N PRO A 168 0.00 -2.59 0.52
CA PRO A 168 0.01 -1.13 0.41
C PRO A 168 -0.94 -0.44 1.40
N SER A 169 -0.77 0.87 1.53
CA SER A 169 -1.75 1.69 2.26
C SER A 169 -2.84 2.16 1.30
N TYR A 170 -4.09 1.94 1.68
CA TYR A 170 -5.24 2.34 0.87
C TYR A 170 -6.07 3.43 1.56
N GLN A 171 -6.56 4.41 0.80
CA GLN A 171 -7.36 5.50 1.36
C GLN A 171 -8.64 5.04 2.08
N ALA A 172 -9.26 3.95 1.60
CA ALA A 172 -10.45 3.37 2.22
C ALA A 172 -10.20 2.86 3.65
N GLU A 173 -8.95 2.52 3.99
CA GLU A 173 -8.57 2.00 5.31
C GLU A 173 -8.24 3.10 6.32
N ILE A 174 -8.11 4.35 5.87
CA ILE A 174 -7.77 5.49 6.74
C ILE A 174 -9.08 6.07 7.29
N GLY A 175 -9.30 5.89 8.60
CA GLY A 175 -10.54 6.30 9.24
C GLY A 175 -10.81 7.82 9.18
N ALA A 176 -12.07 8.23 9.21
CA ALA A 176 -12.44 9.65 9.15
C ALA A 176 -11.82 10.48 10.29
N ILE A 177 -11.79 9.92 11.50
CA ILE A 177 -11.15 10.55 12.67
C ILE A 177 -9.63 10.61 12.49
N GLU A 178 -9.02 9.56 11.95
CA GLU A 178 -7.58 9.54 11.66
C GLU A 178 -7.19 10.61 10.63
N ARG A 179 -7.97 10.75 9.56
CA ARG A 179 -7.81 11.84 8.57
C ARG A 179 -7.94 13.23 9.19
N LEU A 180 -8.75 13.39 10.24
CA LEU A 180 -8.98 14.68 10.91
C LEU A 180 -7.91 15.00 11.97
N MET A 181 -7.45 14.00 12.72
CA MET A 181 -6.49 14.18 13.81
C MET A 181 -5.02 14.11 13.34
N GLY A 182 -4.75 13.44 12.21
CA GLY A 182 -3.42 13.28 11.68
C GLY A 182 -2.87 14.56 11.03
N THR A 183 -1.66 14.97 11.41
CA THR A 183 -0.92 16.01 10.68
C THR A 183 -0.10 15.38 9.55
N ILE A 184 -0.77 14.81 8.54
CA ILE A 184 -0.09 14.14 7.43
C ILE A 184 0.67 15.19 6.61
N GLY A 185 1.96 14.93 6.37
CA GLY A 185 2.78 15.82 5.55
C GLY A 185 2.36 15.78 4.08
N LYS A 186 2.46 16.92 3.38
CA LYS A 186 2.08 17.06 1.95
C LYS A 186 2.71 16.01 1.02
N ALA A 187 3.89 15.49 1.40
CA ALA A 187 4.64 14.51 0.62
C ALA A 187 4.86 13.20 1.38
N ALA A 188 4.14 12.96 2.49
CA ALA A 188 4.25 11.73 3.24
C ALA A 188 3.47 10.61 2.55
N TYR A 189 3.94 9.38 2.69
CA TYR A 189 3.15 8.21 2.35
C TYR A 189 1.92 8.16 3.27
N PRO A 190 0.72 7.79 2.77
CA PRO A 190 -0.51 7.83 3.55
C PRO A 190 -0.57 6.66 4.56
N ALA A 191 0.41 6.56 5.46
CA ALA A 191 0.60 5.47 6.42
C ALA A 191 -0.36 5.60 7.63
N GLY A 192 -1.60 5.13 7.44
CA GLY A 192 -2.60 5.07 8.50
C GLY A 192 -2.40 3.91 9.48
N PHE A 193 -3.29 3.82 10.47
CA PHE A 193 -3.30 2.79 11.50
C PHE A 193 -3.37 1.38 10.90
N ALA A 194 -4.30 1.17 9.96
CA ALA A 194 -4.47 -0.11 9.28
C ALA A 194 -3.18 -0.52 8.56
N PHE A 195 -2.55 0.39 7.82
CA PHE A 195 -1.28 0.14 7.16
C PHE A 195 -0.17 -0.27 8.14
N ARG A 196 -0.03 0.43 9.28
CA ARG A 196 0.99 0.07 10.29
C ARG A 196 0.78 -1.33 10.86
N LEU A 197 -0.47 -1.72 11.10
CA LEU A 197 -0.82 -3.07 11.56
C LEU A 197 -0.51 -4.13 10.50
N LYS A 198 -0.83 -3.86 9.22
CA LYS A 198 -0.48 -4.74 8.09
C LYS A 198 1.03 -4.86 7.91
N GLU A 199 1.76 -3.77 8.03
CA GLU A 199 3.22 -3.76 7.93
C GLU A 199 3.86 -4.57 9.07
N GLN A 200 3.37 -4.43 10.30
CA GLN A 200 3.84 -5.22 11.45
C GLN A 200 3.49 -6.71 11.32
N SER A 201 2.25 -7.04 10.97
CA SER A 201 1.80 -8.44 10.83
C SER A 201 2.52 -9.16 9.70
N SER A 202 2.60 -8.55 8.51
CA SER A 202 3.35 -9.11 7.38
C SER A 202 4.83 -9.28 7.68
N PHE A 203 5.46 -8.35 8.41
CA PHE A 203 6.83 -8.51 8.89
C PHE A 203 6.98 -9.72 9.81
N LEU A 204 6.09 -9.86 10.81
CA LEU A 204 6.13 -10.97 11.76
C LEU A 204 5.85 -12.31 11.08
N GLN A 205 4.92 -12.37 10.14
CA GLN A 205 4.62 -13.56 9.33
C GLN A 205 5.85 -14.01 8.53
N VAL A 206 6.49 -13.12 7.76
CA VAL A 206 7.69 -13.46 6.96
C VAL A 206 8.85 -13.86 7.86
N SER A 207 9.07 -13.13 8.96
CA SER A 207 10.12 -13.44 9.94
C SER A 207 9.89 -14.80 10.62
N MET A 208 8.65 -15.12 11.00
CA MET A 208 8.30 -16.41 11.58
C MET A 208 8.51 -17.52 10.55
N TYR A 209 8.02 -17.32 9.33
CA TYR A 209 8.04 -18.34 8.30
C TYR A 209 9.45 -18.61 7.78
N GLU A 210 10.29 -17.58 7.58
CA GLU A 210 11.72 -17.76 7.25
C GLU A 210 12.44 -18.62 8.29
N ARG A 211 12.20 -18.36 9.58
CA ARG A 211 12.81 -19.13 10.67
C ARG A 211 12.31 -20.57 10.69
N LEU A 212 11.03 -20.80 10.44
CA LEU A 212 10.44 -22.12 10.40
C LEU A 212 11.00 -22.94 9.23
N LEU A 213 11.00 -22.36 8.03
CA LEU A 213 11.59 -22.97 6.83
C LEU A 213 13.05 -23.34 7.08
N ARG A 214 13.83 -22.39 7.61
CA ARG A 214 15.26 -22.62 7.90
C ARG A 214 15.50 -23.70 8.95
N HIS A 215 14.61 -23.83 9.93
CA HIS A 215 14.66 -24.92 10.91
C HIS A 215 14.46 -26.29 10.24
N ASN A 216 13.69 -26.33 9.16
CA ASN A 216 13.46 -27.50 8.32
C ASN A 216 14.40 -27.56 7.08
N ASP A 217 15.54 -26.87 7.10
CA ASP A 217 16.57 -26.80 6.03
C ASP A 217 16.06 -26.29 4.66
N VAL A 218 14.98 -25.51 4.66
CA VAL A 218 14.47 -24.78 3.49
C VAL A 218 14.83 -23.30 3.61
N GLU A 219 15.43 -22.73 2.58
CA GLU A 219 15.71 -21.29 2.53
C GLU A 219 14.78 -20.60 1.54
N LEU A 220 14.09 -19.55 1.99
CA LEU A 220 13.15 -18.80 1.14
C LEU A 220 13.81 -18.23 -0.12
N GLU A 221 15.07 -17.79 -0.04
CA GLU A 221 15.85 -17.35 -1.21
C GLU A 221 16.07 -18.49 -2.22
N SER A 222 16.21 -19.74 -1.77
CA SER A 222 16.34 -20.91 -2.66
C SER A 222 15.01 -21.24 -3.34
N VAL A 223 13.88 -21.04 -2.65
CA VAL A 223 12.54 -21.17 -3.23
C VAL A 223 12.32 -20.12 -4.33
N ILE A 224 12.73 -18.87 -4.09
CA ILE A 224 12.70 -17.79 -5.09
C ILE A 224 13.63 -18.12 -6.27
N ALA A 225 14.83 -18.66 -6.01
CA ALA A 225 15.75 -19.06 -7.08
C ALA A 225 15.14 -20.14 -7.98
N TRP A 226 14.50 -21.16 -7.39
CA TRP A 226 13.77 -22.19 -8.13
C TRP A 226 12.61 -21.62 -8.94
N PHE A 227 11.87 -20.65 -8.40
CA PHE A 227 10.79 -19.98 -9.13
C PHE A 227 11.30 -19.46 -10.49
N PHE A 228 12.38 -18.68 -10.48
CA PHE A 228 12.95 -18.11 -11.71
C PHE A 228 13.67 -19.15 -12.58
N ALA A 229 14.35 -20.13 -11.98
CA ALA A 229 15.21 -21.06 -12.72
C ALA A 229 14.44 -22.21 -13.40
N ASP A 230 13.46 -22.76 -12.69
CA ASP A 230 12.78 -24.01 -13.04
C ASP A 230 11.29 -23.78 -13.25
N TYR A 231 10.57 -23.24 -12.27
CA TYR A 231 9.12 -23.08 -12.38
C TYR A 231 8.69 -22.21 -13.57
N LEU A 232 9.32 -21.06 -13.79
CA LEU A 232 9.02 -20.20 -14.94
C LEU A 232 9.25 -20.90 -16.29
N ARG A 233 10.28 -21.75 -16.37
CA ARG A 233 10.60 -22.53 -17.57
C ARG A 233 9.57 -23.64 -17.77
N ASP A 234 9.31 -24.39 -16.72
CA ASP A 234 8.52 -25.62 -16.79
C ASP A 234 7.01 -25.32 -16.93
N SER A 235 6.53 -24.24 -16.30
CA SER A 235 5.14 -23.81 -16.34
C SER A 235 4.81 -22.88 -17.51
N PHE A 236 5.72 -21.96 -17.87
CA PHE A 236 5.43 -20.88 -18.84
C PHE A 236 6.38 -20.85 -20.05
N GLY A 237 7.31 -21.80 -20.17
CA GLY A 237 8.34 -21.78 -21.21
C GLY A 237 9.32 -20.60 -21.11
N VAL A 238 9.33 -19.86 -20.01
CA VAL A 238 10.17 -18.67 -19.83
C VAL A 238 11.57 -19.08 -19.40
N THR A 239 12.54 -18.88 -20.28
CA THR A 239 13.94 -19.24 -20.05
C THR A 239 14.81 -18.02 -19.70
N ASN A 240 16.00 -18.29 -19.16
CA ASN A 240 17.08 -17.33 -18.89
C ASN A 240 16.85 -16.31 -17.76
N LEU A 241 15.63 -16.16 -17.23
CA LEU A 241 15.42 -15.40 -15.99
C LEU A 241 16.09 -16.12 -14.82
N ARG A 242 16.83 -15.40 -13.99
CA ARG A 242 17.57 -15.97 -12.86
C ARG A 242 17.58 -15.01 -11.67
N PHE A 243 17.47 -15.60 -10.49
CA PHE A 243 17.72 -14.96 -9.20
C PHE A 243 18.87 -15.71 -8.51
N ALA A 244 19.89 -14.97 -8.06
CA ALA A 244 21.00 -15.56 -7.32
C ALA A 244 20.74 -15.42 -5.81
N PRO A 245 20.58 -16.53 -5.05
CA PRO A 245 20.42 -16.44 -3.60
C PRO A 245 21.72 -15.97 -2.93
N SER A 246 21.59 -15.29 -1.80
CA SER A 246 22.70 -14.91 -0.94
C SER A 246 23.40 -16.15 -0.37
N SER A 247 24.68 -16.03 0.01
CA SER A 247 25.37 -17.10 0.73
C SER A 247 24.70 -17.40 2.08
N ARG A 248 24.61 -18.69 2.43
CA ARG A 248 24.10 -19.15 3.74
C ARG A 248 24.87 -18.53 4.92
N THR A 249 26.17 -18.29 4.73
CA THR A 249 27.06 -17.74 5.77
C THR A 249 27.14 -16.23 5.77
N ALA A 250 26.41 -15.54 4.87
CA ALA A 250 26.42 -14.09 4.79
C ALA A 250 25.70 -13.47 5.99
N THR A 251 26.24 -12.35 6.45
CA THR A 251 25.58 -11.49 7.46
C THR A 251 24.30 -10.88 6.89
N TYR A 252 23.35 -10.48 7.74
CA TYR A 252 22.12 -9.82 7.26
C TYR A 252 22.38 -8.52 6.50
N LEU A 253 23.49 -7.82 6.80
CA LEU A 253 23.92 -6.65 6.03
C LEU A 253 24.27 -7.04 4.59
N GLU A 254 25.09 -8.08 4.41
CA GLU A 254 25.48 -8.60 3.10
C GLU A 254 24.26 -9.15 2.35
N LYS A 255 23.41 -9.94 3.02
CA LYS A 255 22.15 -10.42 2.44
C LYS A 255 21.25 -9.28 1.99
N SER A 256 21.07 -8.24 2.81
CA SER A 256 20.25 -7.08 2.44
C SER A 256 20.78 -6.35 1.21
N ARG A 257 22.10 -6.11 1.14
CA ARG A 257 22.73 -5.50 -0.06
C ARG A 257 22.55 -6.36 -1.30
N HIS A 258 22.76 -7.66 -1.16
CA HIS A 258 22.62 -8.63 -2.24
C HIS A 258 21.18 -8.68 -2.74
N LEU A 259 20.20 -8.83 -1.85
CA LEU A 259 18.79 -8.87 -2.21
C LEU A 259 18.31 -7.61 -2.92
N PHE A 260 18.75 -6.41 -2.53
CA PHE A 260 18.36 -5.19 -3.25
C PHE A 260 18.95 -5.14 -4.67
N ALA A 261 20.19 -5.59 -4.85
CA ALA A 261 20.79 -5.69 -6.18
C ALA A 261 20.07 -6.74 -7.05
N GLU A 262 19.78 -7.91 -6.49
CA GLU A 262 19.05 -8.97 -7.20
C GLU A 262 17.60 -8.58 -7.51
N MET A 263 16.94 -7.84 -6.62
CA MET A 263 15.59 -7.32 -6.85
C MET A 263 15.55 -6.38 -8.07
N GLU A 264 16.55 -5.51 -8.24
CA GLU A 264 16.68 -4.69 -9.45
C GLU A 264 16.94 -5.55 -10.68
N SER A 265 17.83 -6.54 -10.56
CA SER A 265 18.16 -7.48 -11.64
C SER A 265 16.91 -8.20 -12.16
N ILE A 266 16.12 -8.84 -11.29
CA ILE A 266 14.92 -9.60 -11.71
C ILE A 266 13.87 -8.71 -12.37
N VAL A 267 13.71 -7.47 -11.91
CA VAL A 267 12.76 -6.52 -12.49
C VAL A 267 13.20 -6.10 -13.89
N MET A 268 14.50 -5.87 -14.11
CA MET A 268 15.04 -5.58 -15.44
C MET A 268 14.93 -6.79 -16.37
N GLN A 269 15.29 -7.98 -15.89
CA GLN A 269 15.15 -9.22 -16.66
C GLN A 269 13.70 -9.45 -17.10
N PHE A 270 12.74 -9.29 -16.18
CA PHE A 270 11.31 -9.40 -16.50
C PHE A 270 10.84 -8.32 -17.47
N SER A 271 11.27 -7.06 -17.28
CA SER A 271 10.91 -5.97 -18.20
C SER A 271 11.37 -6.27 -19.63
N LEU A 272 12.63 -6.71 -19.80
CA LEU A 272 13.18 -7.09 -21.10
C LEU A 272 12.45 -8.29 -21.70
N TYR A 273 12.06 -9.26 -20.88
CA TYR A 273 11.25 -10.39 -21.31
C TYR A 273 9.89 -9.94 -21.86
N VAL A 274 9.18 -9.07 -21.13
CA VAL A 274 7.86 -8.55 -21.56
C VAL A 274 7.98 -7.74 -22.85
N GLU A 275 9.04 -6.94 -23.00
CA GLU A 275 9.24 -6.08 -24.17
C GLU A 275 9.63 -6.85 -25.43
N ASN A 276 10.44 -7.91 -25.30
CA ASN A 276 11.03 -8.62 -26.45
C ASN A 276 10.42 -10.01 -26.69
N GLY A 277 9.61 -10.52 -25.76
CA GLY A 277 9.07 -11.89 -25.79
C GLY A 277 10.06 -12.97 -25.33
N GLU A 278 11.35 -12.61 -25.24
CA GLU A 278 12.42 -13.43 -24.70
C GLU A 278 13.41 -12.56 -23.92
N PHE A 279 14.14 -13.18 -22.98
CA PHE A 279 15.22 -12.50 -22.28
C PHE A 279 16.58 -12.92 -22.85
N ASP A 280 17.28 -11.94 -23.42
CA ASP A 280 18.69 -12.03 -23.81
C ASP A 280 19.59 -11.45 -22.71
N PRO A 281 20.42 -12.28 -22.03
CA PRO A 281 21.33 -11.81 -20.99
C PRO A 281 22.34 -10.75 -21.46
N GLU A 282 22.72 -10.72 -22.75
CA GLU A 282 23.65 -9.72 -23.28
C GLU A 282 23.00 -8.33 -23.32
N LEU A 283 21.68 -8.25 -23.48
CA LEU A 283 20.92 -7.00 -23.50
C LEU A 283 20.89 -6.33 -22.12
N LEU A 284 20.83 -7.13 -21.05
CA LEU A 284 20.85 -6.62 -19.67
C LEU A 284 22.15 -5.84 -19.39
N ALA A 285 23.29 -6.34 -19.88
CA ALA A 285 24.59 -5.70 -19.68
C ALA A 285 24.71 -4.34 -20.38
N MET A 286 23.85 -4.04 -21.35
CA MET A 286 23.80 -2.76 -22.07
C MET A 286 22.88 -1.73 -21.39
N MET A 287 22.08 -2.15 -20.40
CA MET A 287 21.18 -1.25 -19.69
C MET A 287 21.93 -0.39 -18.68
N SER A 288 21.55 0.88 -18.62
CA SER A 288 22.03 1.86 -17.63
C SER A 288 20.88 2.56 -16.89
N ALA A 289 19.64 2.18 -17.19
CA ALA A 289 18.45 2.82 -16.64
C ALA A 289 18.21 2.34 -15.20
N GLN A 290 17.93 3.30 -14.31
CA GLN A 290 17.53 2.99 -12.95
C GLN A 290 16.11 2.38 -12.94
N VAL A 291 15.94 1.27 -12.23
CA VAL A 291 14.63 0.62 -12.06
C VAL A 291 13.62 1.57 -11.42
N LYS A 292 12.48 1.73 -12.09
CA LYS A 292 11.30 2.42 -11.58
C LYS A 292 10.15 1.42 -11.50
N TYR A 293 9.80 1.02 -10.29
CA TYR A 293 8.79 -0.03 -10.04
C TYR A 293 7.42 0.27 -10.66
N ARG A 294 7.07 1.56 -10.79
CA ARG A 294 5.82 2.01 -11.45
C ARG A 294 5.81 1.79 -12.97
N ASP A 295 6.99 1.69 -13.59
CA ASP A 295 7.16 1.64 -15.05
C ASP A 295 7.48 0.20 -15.51
N VAL A 296 7.48 -0.78 -14.59
CA VAL A 296 7.71 -2.20 -14.94
C VAL A 296 6.54 -2.67 -15.79
N PRO A 297 6.77 -3.14 -17.02
CA PRO A 297 5.70 -3.49 -17.94
C PRO A 297 5.01 -4.79 -17.52
N SER A 298 3.77 -4.96 -17.98
CA SER A 298 3.00 -6.20 -17.87
C SER A 298 2.82 -6.81 -19.26
N CYS A 299 2.76 -8.15 -19.32
CA CYS A 299 2.36 -8.93 -20.49
C CYS A 299 0.92 -8.60 -20.96
N LEU A 300 0.10 -7.99 -20.09
CA LEU A 300 -1.33 -7.80 -20.30
C LEU A 300 -1.67 -6.34 -20.59
N VAL A 301 -2.25 -6.09 -21.77
CA VAL A 301 -2.72 -4.76 -22.14
C VAL A 301 -3.90 -4.36 -21.25
N GLY A 302 -3.79 -3.21 -20.57
CA GLY A 302 -4.86 -2.73 -19.72
C GLY A 302 -5.15 -3.62 -18.51
N LYS A 303 -4.11 -4.27 -17.94
CA LYS A 303 -4.18 -5.12 -16.74
C LYS A 303 -5.00 -4.49 -15.62
N TYR A 304 -4.74 -3.22 -15.35
CA TYR A 304 -5.44 -2.48 -14.30
C TYR A 304 -6.30 -1.38 -14.89
N VAL A 305 -7.41 -1.10 -14.20
CA VAL A 305 -8.20 0.11 -14.41
C VAL A 305 -8.22 0.97 -13.15
N TYR A 306 -8.24 2.27 -13.37
CA TYR A 306 -8.26 3.31 -12.33
C TYR A 306 -9.41 4.25 -12.58
N VAL A 307 -9.85 4.92 -11.52
CA VAL A 307 -10.83 5.99 -11.59
C VAL A 307 -10.28 7.12 -12.48
N GLY A 308 -11.05 7.51 -13.48
CA GLY A 308 -10.75 8.64 -14.37
C GLY A 308 -11.15 9.98 -13.75
N GLU A 309 -10.95 11.06 -14.49
CA GLU A 309 -11.18 12.44 -14.02
C GLU A 309 -12.67 12.80 -13.84
N SER A 310 -13.61 11.91 -14.18
CA SER A 310 -15.04 12.19 -14.04
C SER A 310 -15.41 12.33 -12.55
N PRO A 311 -16.02 13.45 -12.13
CA PRO A 311 -16.48 13.59 -10.75
C PRO A 311 -17.63 12.63 -10.42
N ASN A 312 -18.31 12.09 -11.44
CA ASN A 312 -19.49 11.26 -11.23
C ASN A 312 -19.17 9.93 -10.55
N ILE A 313 -18.12 9.24 -11.00
CA ILE A 313 -17.70 7.98 -10.39
C ILE A 313 -17.19 8.19 -8.96
N HIS A 314 -16.50 9.31 -8.68
CA HIS A 314 -16.08 9.65 -7.33
C HIS A 314 -17.28 9.79 -6.39
N ASN A 315 -18.33 10.49 -6.83
CA ASN A 315 -19.56 10.62 -6.04
C ASN A 315 -20.29 9.28 -5.89
N VAL A 316 -20.38 8.47 -6.95
CA VAL A 316 -20.96 7.11 -6.89
C VAL A 316 -20.27 6.26 -5.82
N MET A 317 -18.93 6.16 -5.87
CA MET A 317 -18.18 5.36 -4.90
C MET A 317 -18.31 5.93 -3.49
N HIS A 318 -18.29 7.25 -3.33
CA HIS A 318 -18.52 7.89 -2.04
C HIS A 318 -19.89 7.50 -1.46
N LEU A 319 -20.96 7.63 -2.23
CA LEU A 319 -22.33 7.28 -1.80
C LEU A 319 -22.47 5.81 -1.43
N LEU A 320 -21.84 4.91 -2.19
CA LEU A 320 -21.92 3.47 -1.94
C LEU A 320 -21.08 3.03 -0.73
N PHE A 321 -19.81 3.44 -0.68
CA PHE A 321 -18.83 2.79 0.20
C PHE A 321 -18.36 3.65 1.36
N SER A 322 -18.55 4.97 1.30
CA SER A 322 -18.18 5.84 2.42
C SER A 322 -19.19 5.70 3.56
N ASP A 323 -18.66 5.42 4.76
CA ASP A 323 -19.37 5.51 6.04
C ASP A 323 -19.91 6.93 6.33
N GLN A 324 -19.27 7.95 5.77
CA GLN A 324 -19.68 9.35 5.85
C GLN A 324 -20.67 9.82 4.76
N SER A 325 -21.18 8.93 3.89
CA SER A 325 -22.12 9.32 2.81
C SER A 325 -23.51 9.74 3.30
N GLY A 326 -23.90 9.29 4.49
CA GLY A 326 -25.25 9.44 5.02
C GLY A 326 -26.26 8.42 4.47
N LEU A 327 -25.89 7.56 3.52
CA LEU A 327 -26.77 6.50 2.99
C LEU A 327 -26.77 5.23 3.84
N GLY A 328 -25.78 5.00 4.69
CA GLY A 328 -25.71 3.80 5.53
C GLY A 328 -26.72 3.74 6.68
N TYR A 329 -27.41 4.85 7.00
CA TYR A 329 -28.33 4.94 8.13
C TYR A 329 -29.63 5.63 7.72
N ILE A 330 -30.75 4.92 7.81
CA ILE A 330 -32.10 5.49 7.68
C ILE A 330 -32.75 5.60 9.07
N ASN A 331 -32.74 4.51 9.82
CA ASN A 331 -33.26 4.41 11.19
C ASN A 331 -32.65 3.17 11.89
N GLU A 332 -33.01 2.92 13.14
CA GLU A 332 -32.46 1.79 13.93
C GLU A 332 -32.67 0.39 13.33
N SER A 333 -33.74 0.20 12.54
CA SER A 333 -34.03 -1.07 11.87
C SER A 333 -33.41 -1.18 10.47
N LEU A 334 -33.04 -0.05 9.86
CA LEU A 334 -32.47 0.05 8.52
C LEU A 334 -31.16 0.83 8.59
N LYS A 335 -30.10 0.13 9.02
CA LYS A 335 -28.75 0.66 9.11
C LYS A 335 -27.71 -0.41 8.76
N ALA A 336 -26.59 0.06 8.22
CA ALA A 336 -25.38 -0.72 7.92
C ALA A 336 -24.16 0.22 7.91
N ASP A 337 -22.97 -0.33 7.69
CA ASP A 337 -21.73 0.45 7.71
C ASP A 337 -21.64 1.50 6.58
N ASN A 338 -22.29 1.23 5.44
CA ASN A 338 -22.33 2.12 4.28
C ASN A 338 -23.59 1.87 3.42
N GLY A 339 -23.79 2.72 2.40
CA GLY A 339 -24.97 2.65 1.54
C GLY A 339 -25.07 1.33 0.76
N ALA A 340 -23.95 0.78 0.29
CA ALA A 340 -23.93 -0.50 -0.40
C ALA A 340 -24.39 -1.65 0.50
N ARG A 341 -23.84 -1.76 1.72
CA ARG A 341 -24.26 -2.78 2.69
C ARG A 341 -25.73 -2.63 3.06
N LEU A 342 -26.21 -1.40 3.22
CA LEU A 342 -27.63 -1.15 3.50
C LEU A 342 -28.52 -1.75 2.40
N LEU A 343 -28.19 -1.51 1.13
CA LEU A 343 -28.97 -2.00 -0.02
C LEU A 343 -28.84 -3.51 -0.26
N ILE A 344 -27.78 -4.16 0.26
CA ILE A 344 -27.55 -5.60 0.12
C ILE A 344 -28.21 -6.37 1.28
N GLU A 345 -28.09 -5.85 2.49
CA GLU A 345 -28.50 -6.53 3.72
C GLU A 345 -29.99 -6.33 4.03
N HIS A 346 -30.61 -5.26 3.51
CA HIS A 346 -31.99 -4.89 3.78
C HIS A 346 -32.81 -4.68 2.49
N ASP A 347 -34.10 -4.99 2.54
CA ASP A 347 -35.04 -4.66 1.46
C ASP A 347 -35.62 -3.26 1.68
N VAL A 348 -34.95 -2.25 1.14
CA VAL A 348 -35.25 -0.83 1.38
C VAL A 348 -36.20 -0.26 0.33
N SER A 349 -37.32 0.33 0.75
CA SER A 349 -38.24 1.06 -0.13
C SER A 349 -37.73 2.48 -0.39
N TYR A 350 -38.00 3.04 -1.57
CA TYR A 350 -37.69 4.45 -1.86
C TYR A 350 -38.36 5.42 -0.85
N GLY A 351 -39.53 5.03 -0.34
CA GLY A 351 -40.26 5.81 0.66
C GLY A 351 -39.60 5.83 2.05
N ASP A 352 -38.69 4.89 2.34
CA ASP A 352 -38.02 4.80 3.63
C ASP A 352 -36.92 5.87 3.78
N PHE A 353 -36.34 6.32 2.66
CA PHE A 353 -35.30 7.34 2.65
C PHE A 353 -35.83 8.70 3.09
N HIS A 354 -35.02 9.42 3.88
CA HIS A 354 -35.28 10.83 4.19
C HIS A 354 -35.14 11.69 2.94
N ASP A 355 -35.79 12.86 2.92
CA ASP A 355 -35.77 13.72 1.73
C ASP A 355 -34.36 14.12 1.29
N TYR A 356 -33.42 14.29 2.23
CA TYR A 356 -32.02 14.58 1.92
C TYR A 356 -31.26 13.38 1.30
N GLN A 357 -31.73 12.15 1.52
CA GLN A 357 -31.14 10.92 0.97
C GLN A 357 -31.72 10.58 -0.41
N LYS A 358 -32.96 10.99 -0.69
CA LYS A 358 -33.62 10.72 -1.98
C LYS A 358 -32.82 11.26 -3.16
N ASP A 359 -32.28 12.48 -3.05
CA ASP A 359 -31.41 13.06 -4.08
C ASP A 359 -30.14 12.20 -4.33
N GLN A 360 -29.59 11.58 -3.28
CA GLN A 360 -28.42 10.70 -3.38
C GLN A 360 -28.79 9.37 -4.06
N VAL A 361 -29.95 8.81 -3.73
CA VAL A 361 -30.47 7.58 -4.37
C VAL A 361 -30.79 7.84 -5.85
N ASP A 362 -31.48 8.93 -6.15
CA ASP A 362 -31.81 9.34 -7.51
C ASP A 362 -30.54 9.57 -8.35
N TYR A 363 -29.47 10.07 -7.73
CA TYR A 363 -28.16 10.17 -8.38
C TYR A 363 -27.60 8.80 -8.78
N LEU A 364 -27.66 7.80 -7.88
CA LEU A 364 -27.21 6.43 -8.18
C LEU A 364 -28.06 5.79 -9.30
N ILE A 365 -29.38 6.04 -9.29
CA ILE A 365 -30.31 5.57 -10.34
C ILE A 365 -30.00 6.21 -11.68
N ALA A 366 -29.82 7.53 -11.72
CA ALA A 366 -29.54 8.27 -12.94
C ALA A 366 -28.23 7.81 -13.63
N HIS A 367 -27.27 7.33 -12.85
CA HIS A 367 -26.00 6.81 -13.35
C HIS A 367 -26.00 5.29 -13.61
N GLY A 368 -27.15 4.63 -13.40
CA GLY A 368 -27.36 3.21 -13.67
C GLY A 368 -26.67 2.27 -12.68
N VAL A 369 -26.33 2.77 -11.49
CA VAL A 369 -25.66 2.01 -10.44
C VAL A 369 -26.67 1.37 -9.48
N ALA A 370 -27.79 2.06 -9.25
CA ALA A 370 -28.95 1.54 -8.56
C ALA A 370 -30.18 1.57 -9.47
N GLU A 371 -31.21 0.81 -9.11
CA GLU A 371 -32.50 0.81 -9.77
C GLU A 371 -33.64 0.80 -8.77
N ASN A 372 -34.78 1.35 -9.18
CA ASN A 372 -36.03 1.25 -8.45
C ASN A 372 -36.87 0.10 -9.02
N ALA A 373 -36.75 -1.07 -8.40
CA ALA A 373 -37.49 -2.27 -8.77
C ALA A 373 -38.80 -2.34 -7.98
N ARG A 374 -39.90 -1.84 -8.58
CA ARG A 374 -41.26 -1.87 -8.00
C ARG A 374 -41.39 -1.15 -6.65
N GLY A 375 -40.68 -0.04 -6.47
CA GLY A 375 -40.68 0.74 -5.24
C GLY A 375 -39.48 0.47 -4.32
N HIS A 376 -38.71 -0.60 -4.57
CA HIS A 376 -37.55 -0.98 -3.77
C HIS A 376 -36.24 -0.62 -4.48
N ILE A 377 -35.28 -0.12 -3.71
CA ILE A 377 -33.98 0.32 -4.24
C ILE A 377 -32.98 -0.83 -4.15
N ARG A 378 -32.34 -1.14 -5.28
CA ARG A 378 -31.37 -2.24 -5.39
C ARG A 378 -30.20 -1.84 -6.27
N LEU A 379 -29.08 -2.52 -6.10
CA LEU A 379 -27.94 -2.38 -7.02
C LEU A 379 -28.30 -2.96 -8.39
N SER A 380 -28.03 -2.21 -9.46
CA SER A 380 -28.42 -2.59 -10.83
C SER A 380 -27.62 -3.77 -11.37
N SER A 381 -26.37 -3.93 -10.92
CA SER A 381 -25.47 -4.95 -11.44
C SER A 381 -24.44 -5.38 -10.39
N ALA A 382 -24.40 -6.67 -10.09
CA ALA A 382 -23.36 -7.27 -9.25
C ALA A 382 -21.97 -7.16 -9.88
N ASP A 383 -21.89 -7.21 -11.23
CA ASP A 383 -20.65 -7.05 -11.98
C ASP A 383 -20.06 -5.65 -11.82
N GLN A 384 -20.90 -4.63 -12.02
CA GLN A 384 -20.47 -3.24 -11.83
C GLN A 384 -20.12 -2.96 -10.37
N PHE A 385 -20.92 -3.50 -9.44
CA PHE A 385 -20.69 -3.34 -8.01
C PHE A 385 -19.31 -3.85 -7.57
N VAL A 386 -18.93 -5.06 -7.97
CA VAL A 386 -17.63 -5.64 -7.58
C VAL A 386 -16.47 -4.78 -8.08
N VAL A 387 -16.54 -4.27 -9.32
CA VAL A 387 -15.51 -3.39 -9.88
C VAL A 387 -15.43 -2.07 -9.11
N LEU A 388 -16.57 -1.44 -8.82
CA LEU A 388 -16.61 -0.18 -8.06
C LEU A 388 -16.07 -0.37 -6.64
N ARG A 389 -16.33 -1.52 -6.03
CA ARG A 389 -15.81 -1.86 -4.70
C ARG A 389 -14.29 -1.99 -4.74
N ASP A 390 -13.73 -2.72 -5.70
CA ASP A 390 -12.27 -2.89 -5.77
C ASP A 390 -11.56 -1.57 -6.05
N LEU A 391 -12.14 -0.71 -6.90
CA LEU A 391 -11.65 0.65 -7.11
C LEU A 391 -11.68 1.51 -5.85
N TYR A 392 -12.66 1.30 -4.97
CA TYR A 392 -12.74 2.01 -3.70
C TYR A 392 -11.75 1.47 -2.67
N GLU A 393 -11.72 0.15 -2.49
CA GLU A 393 -10.92 -0.54 -1.46
C GLU A 393 -9.42 -0.53 -1.81
N PHE A 394 -9.07 -0.76 -3.07
CA PHE A 394 -7.69 -0.95 -3.53
C PHE A 394 -7.20 0.14 -4.49
N GLU A 395 -8.00 1.18 -4.76
CA GLU A 395 -7.68 2.27 -5.70
C GLU A 395 -7.40 1.81 -7.15
N ALA A 396 -7.64 0.53 -7.45
CA ALA A 396 -7.42 -0.12 -8.73
C ALA A 396 -8.31 -1.36 -8.83
N ALA A 397 -8.69 -1.76 -10.05
CA ALA A 397 -9.32 -3.05 -10.30
C ALA A 397 -8.51 -3.84 -11.35
N SER A 398 -8.37 -5.15 -11.13
CA SER A 398 -7.63 -6.05 -12.03
C SER A 398 -8.56 -6.59 -13.12
N TYR A 399 -8.42 -6.08 -14.35
CA TYR A 399 -9.34 -6.36 -15.45
C TYR A 399 -9.47 -7.87 -15.72
N TYR A 400 -8.35 -8.58 -15.79
CA TYR A 400 -8.33 -9.98 -16.20
C TYR A 400 -8.75 -10.95 -15.09
N HIS A 401 -8.74 -10.54 -13.82
CA HIS A 401 -9.30 -11.36 -12.73
C HIS A 401 -10.81 -11.26 -12.59
N HIS A 402 -11.43 -10.29 -13.26
CA HIS A 402 -12.87 -10.20 -13.30
C HIS A 402 -13.47 -11.19 -14.29
N ARG A 403 -14.62 -11.75 -13.92
CA ARG A 403 -15.46 -12.53 -14.84
C ARG A 403 -15.93 -11.66 -16.01
N LYS A 404 -16.32 -12.30 -17.11
CA LYS A 404 -16.73 -11.64 -18.36
C LYS A 404 -17.71 -10.46 -18.18
N GLY A 405 -18.77 -10.64 -17.39
CA GLY A 405 -19.75 -9.56 -17.14
C GLY A 405 -19.16 -8.32 -16.46
N ALA A 406 -18.21 -8.50 -15.54
CA ALA A 406 -17.50 -7.41 -14.87
C ALA A 406 -16.47 -6.75 -15.81
N ARG A 407 -15.81 -7.52 -16.68
CA ARG A 407 -14.98 -6.98 -17.77
C ARG A 407 -15.79 -6.09 -18.71
N GLU A 408 -16.97 -6.55 -19.13
CA GLU A 408 -17.90 -5.75 -19.95
C GLU A 408 -18.36 -4.47 -19.22
N ALA A 409 -18.64 -4.56 -17.91
CA ALA A 409 -18.96 -3.39 -17.10
C ALA A 409 -17.78 -2.39 -17.04
N ILE A 410 -16.55 -2.88 -16.93
CA ILE A 410 -15.34 -2.06 -17.02
C ILE A 410 -15.27 -1.36 -18.38
N ASP A 411 -15.47 -2.08 -19.49
CA ASP A 411 -15.42 -1.53 -20.84
C ASP A 411 -16.46 -0.42 -21.06
N VAL A 412 -17.67 -0.60 -20.54
CA VAL A 412 -18.70 0.43 -20.52
C VAL A 412 -18.26 1.65 -19.70
N MET A 413 -17.69 1.44 -18.51
CA MET A 413 -17.22 2.54 -17.66
C MET A 413 -16.01 3.28 -18.26
N VAL A 414 -15.11 2.59 -18.95
CA VAL A 414 -14.01 3.20 -19.74
C VAL A 414 -14.59 4.07 -20.86
N THR A 415 -15.57 3.56 -21.61
CA THR A 415 -16.24 4.30 -22.69
C THR A 415 -16.97 5.55 -22.16
N LYS A 416 -17.53 5.49 -20.96
CA LYS A 416 -18.14 6.63 -20.25
C LYS A 416 -17.11 7.65 -19.72
N GLY A 417 -15.81 7.38 -19.84
CA GLY A 417 -14.74 8.20 -19.25
C GLY A 417 -14.68 8.11 -17.72
N TRP A 418 -15.33 7.13 -17.11
CA TRP A 418 -15.25 6.89 -15.67
C TRP A 418 -13.95 6.21 -15.28
N LEU A 419 -13.37 5.40 -16.17
CA LEU A 419 -12.17 4.62 -15.91
C LEU A 419 -11.10 4.86 -16.98
N VAL A 420 -9.85 4.70 -16.57
CA VAL A 420 -8.67 4.69 -17.44
C VAL A 420 -7.89 3.41 -17.26
N ARG A 421 -7.32 2.88 -18.34
CA ARG A 421 -6.52 1.64 -18.34
C ARG A 421 -5.04 1.95 -18.11
N ALA A 422 -4.33 1.06 -17.44
CA ALA A 422 -2.86 1.05 -17.43
C ALA A 422 -2.30 -0.37 -17.62
N GLN A 423 -1.04 -0.42 -18.03
CA GLN A 423 -0.30 -1.64 -18.35
C GLN A 423 1.04 -1.60 -17.62
N SER A 424 1.01 -1.92 -16.33
CA SER A 424 2.19 -2.08 -15.49
C SER A 424 2.04 -3.38 -14.70
N LEU A 425 3.15 -4.01 -14.32
CA LEU A 425 3.15 -5.22 -13.51
C LEU A 425 2.46 -4.99 -12.16
N LEU A 426 2.86 -3.90 -11.50
CA LEU A 426 2.32 -3.43 -10.23
C LEU A 426 1.24 -2.37 -10.47
N SER A 427 0.19 -2.39 -9.66
CA SER A 427 -0.78 -1.29 -9.63
C SER A 427 -0.14 -0.02 -9.05
N LYS A 428 -0.78 1.14 -9.23
CA LYS A 428 -0.24 2.41 -8.71
C LYS A 428 -0.01 2.37 -7.19
N PRO A 429 -0.96 1.92 -6.34
CA PRO A 429 -0.71 1.74 -4.90
C PRO A 429 0.43 0.77 -4.59
N GLU A 430 0.53 -0.35 -5.31
CA GLU A 430 1.61 -1.32 -5.14
C GLU A 430 2.97 -0.71 -5.45
N SER A 431 3.10 -0.01 -6.59
CA SER A 431 4.36 0.67 -6.94
C SER A 431 4.73 1.79 -5.94
N ASN A 432 3.74 2.49 -5.40
CA ASN A 432 3.94 3.49 -4.36
C ASN A 432 4.47 2.85 -3.07
N TYR A 433 3.94 1.68 -2.68
CA TYR A 433 4.44 0.93 -1.53
C TYR A 433 5.90 0.50 -1.71
N PHE A 434 6.27 -0.03 -2.88
CA PHE A 434 7.67 -0.34 -3.20
C PHE A 434 8.56 0.90 -3.12
N ASN A 435 8.11 2.03 -3.69
CA ASN A 435 8.85 3.29 -3.63
C ASN A 435 8.98 3.83 -2.20
N TYR A 436 7.96 3.67 -1.35
CA TYR A 436 8.01 4.01 0.08
C TYR A 436 9.06 3.18 0.82
N CYS A 437 9.13 1.87 0.58
CA CYS A 437 10.10 1.00 1.24
C CYS A 437 11.54 1.23 0.73
N LEU A 438 11.72 1.32 -0.58
CA LEU A 438 13.05 1.26 -1.19
C LEU A 438 13.69 2.64 -1.33
N ASN A 439 12.91 3.67 -1.67
CA ASN A 439 13.42 4.96 -2.12
C ASN A 439 12.86 6.11 -1.27
N HIS A 440 13.36 7.33 -1.52
CA HIS A 440 12.88 8.57 -0.88
C HIS A 440 12.46 9.63 -1.91
N GLN A 441 12.22 9.20 -3.15
CA GLN A 441 11.93 10.07 -4.29
C GLN A 441 10.50 10.63 -4.24
N ASP A 442 9.53 9.75 -4.03
CA ASP A 442 8.11 10.10 -4.07
C ASP A 442 7.59 10.51 -2.69
N PHE A 443 8.04 9.83 -1.64
CA PHE A 443 7.59 10.05 -0.26
C PHE A 443 8.71 10.62 0.61
N SER A 444 8.38 11.65 1.40
CA SER A 444 9.35 12.36 2.25
C SER A 444 9.69 11.64 3.54
N ASP A 445 8.93 10.61 3.87
CA ASP A 445 9.05 9.69 5.00
C ASP A 445 9.38 8.25 4.55
N GLY A 446 9.76 8.07 3.28
CA GLY A 446 10.16 6.76 2.77
C GLY A 446 11.34 6.18 3.54
N LEU A 447 11.33 4.85 3.75
CA LEU A 447 12.34 4.13 4.54
C LEU A 447 13.73 4.17 3.90
N ASN A 448 13.77 4.42 2.58
CA ASN A 448 14.99 4.65 1.82
C ASN A 448 15.98 3.47 1.90
N LEU A 449 15.48 2.24 2.05
CA LEU A 449 16.29 1.06 2.35
C LEU A 449 17.34 0.80 1.26
N ARG A 450 16.96 0.92 -0.02
CA ARG A 450 17.88 0.75 -1.14
C ARG A 450 19.03 1.75 -1.06
N ASN A 451 18.73 3.04 -0.93
CA ASN A 451 19.78 4.06 -0.89
C ASN A 451 20.68 3.92 0.35
N ARG A 452 20.12 3.49 1.50
CA ARG A 452 20.91 3.25 2.71
C ARG A 452 21.90 2.11 2.50
N TYR A 453 21.43 0.99 1.95
CA TYR A 453 22.23 -0.24 1.86
C TYR A 453 23.14 -0.29 0.61
N LEU A 454 22.69 0.23 -0.54
CA LEU A 454 23.47 0.25 -1.78
C LEU A 454 24.37 1.49 -1.95
N HIS A 455 24.00 2.64 -1.37
CA HIS A 455 24.75 3.90 -1.55
C HIS A 455 25.46 4.39 -0.28
N GLY A 456 25.63 3.52 0.72
CA GLY A 456 26.61 3.72 1.80
C GLY A 456 26.21 4.65 2.94
N ALA A 457 24.91 4.89 3.16
CA ALA A 457 24.40 5.71 4.27
C ALA A 457 24.15 4.92 5.57
N ILE A 458 24.72 3.72 5.71
CA ILE A 458 24.68 2.93 6.95
C ILE A 458 25.70 3.51 7.93
N LEU A 459 25.22 3.94 9.09
CA LEU A 459 26.04 4.56 10.15
C LEU A 459 26.59 3.52 11.13
N ASP A 460 25.83 2.46 11.39
CA ASP A 460 26.24 1.37 12.28
C ASP A 460 26.20 0.04 11.53
N VAL A 461 27.37 -0.55 11.34
CA VAL A 461 27.56 -1.85 10.68
C VAL A 461 27.33 -3.01 11.67
N ALA A 462 27.29 -2.70 12.98
CA ALA A 462 27.13 -3.69 14.05
C ALA A 462 25.67 -3.86 14.49
N ASP A 463 24.73 -3.06 13.97
CA ASP A 463 23.30 -3.18 14.31
C ASP A 463 22.65 -4.36 13.54
N GLU A 464 22.88 -5.57 14.06
CA GLU A 464 22.38 -6.81 13.47
C GLU A 464 20.84 -6.87 13.46
N GLU A 465 20.16 -6.27 14.43
CA GLU A 465 18.69 -6.24 14.47
C GLU A 465 18.14 -5.38 13.32
N GLU A 466 18.72 -4.21 13.07
CA GLU A 466 18.32 -3.37 11.95
C GLU A 466 18.56 -4.05 10.60
N HIS A 467 19.69 -4.73 10.46
CA HIS A 467 20.02 -5.51 9.27
C HIS A 467 19.06 -6.70 9.07
N TYR A 468 18.70 -7.42 10.14
CA TYR A 468 17.71 -8.49 10.09
C TYR A 468 16.34 -7.96 9.65
N ARG A 469 15.89 -6.84 10.23
CA ARG A 469 14.61 -6.22 9.85
C ARG A 469 14.59 -5.81 8.38
N THR A 470 15.70 -5.26 7.90
CA THR A 470 15.86 -4.89 6.48
C THR A 470 15.81 -6.12 5.58
N TYR A 471 16.51 -7.19 5.96
CA TYR A 471 16.52 -8.45 5.22
C TYR A 471 15.10 -9.05 5.08
N ILE A 472 14.35 -9.13 6.17
CA ILE A 472 12.95 -9.62 6.14
C ILE A 472 12.07 -8.72 5.28
N THR A 473 12.27 -7.40 5.32
CA THR A 473 11.53 -6.46 4.46
C THR A 473 11.85 -6.68 2.99
N ALA A 474 13.13 -6.91 2.65
CA ALA A 474 13.55 -7.22 1.29
C ALA A 474 12.95 -8.54 0.78
N LEU A 475 12.94 -9.60 1.61
CA LEU A 475 12.29 -10.87 1.29
C LEU A 475 10.79 -10.69 1.02
N LYS A 476 10.09 -9.92 1.87
CA LYS A 476 8.67 -9.62 1.67
C LYS A 476 8.40 -8.98 0.31
N LEU A 477 9.20 -8.00 -0.08
CA LEU A 477 9.07 -7.32 -1.38
C LEU A 477 9.42 -8.26 -2.55
N LEU A 478 10.42 -9.13 -2.40
CA LEU A 478 10.76 -10.13 -3.42
C LEU A 478 9.62 -11.14 -3.62
N VAL A 479 9.03 -11.65 -2.55
CA VAL A 479 7.89 -12.56 -2.62
C VAL A 479 6.70 -11.88 -3.29
N ALA A 480 6.43 -10.60 -2.96
CA ALA A 480 5.40 -9.83 -3.66
C ALA A 480 5.68 -9.73 -5.17
N LEU A 481 6.93 -9.48 -5.59
CA LEU A 481 7.27 -9.49 -7.02
C LEU A 481 7.08 -10.85 -7.68
N VAL A 482 7.49 -11.94 -7.01
CA VAL A 482 7.29 -13.32 -7.49
C VAL A 482 5.80 -13.60 -7.72
N ILE A 483 4.94 -13.24 -6.75
CA ILE A 483 3.48 -13.39 -6.88
C ILE A 483 2.97 -12.60 -8.08
N LYS A 484 3.38 -11.33 -8.23
CA LYS A 484 2.89 -10.46 -9.31
C LYS A 484 3.38 -10.89 -10.69
N MET A 485 4.60 -11.40 -10.81
CA MET A 485 5.14 -11.95 -12.06
C MET A 485 4.47 -13.27 -12.43
N ASN A 486 4.26 -14.17 -11.47
CA ASN A 486 3.52 -15.42 -11.68
C ASN A 486 2.11 -15.13 -12.18
N ASP A 487 1.40 -14.24 -11.49
CA ASP A 487 0.06 -13.78 -11.85
C ASP A 487 -0.01 -13.25 -13.29
N ASP A 488 0.96 -12.41 -13.68
CA ASP A 488 1.01 -11.79 -15.01
C ASP A 488 1.16 -12.82 -16.13
N LEU A 489 2.03 -13.81 -15.93
CA LEU A 489 2.28 -14.89 -16.89
C LEU A 489 1.11 -15.86 -16.96
N TRP A 490 0.53 -16.23 -15.82
CA TRP A 490 -0.63 -17.12 -15.73
C TRP A 490 -1.85 -16.54 -16.47
N LEU A 491 -2.12 -15.26 -16.25
CA LEU A 491 -3.19 -14.55 -16.96
C LEU A 491 -2.91 -14.44 -18.46
N ARG A 492 -1.67 -14.17 -18.87
CA ARG A 492 -1.29 -14.13 -20.29
C ARG A 492 -1.61 -15.45 -20.97
N GLU A 493 -1.16 -16.58 -20.42
CA GLU A 493 -1.44 -17.89 -21.01
C GLU A 493 -2.93 -18.22 -21.03
N SER A 494 -3.65 -17.87 -19.96
CA SER A 494 -5.10 -18.05 -19.90
C SER A 494 -5.82 -17.30 -21.01
N GLU A 495 -5.40 -16.07 -21.32
CA GLU A 495 -5.97 -15.27 -22.41
C GLU A 495 -5.52 -15.77 -23.80
N GLU A 496 -4.27 -16.24 -23.96
CA GLU A 496 -3.81 -16.86 -25.20
C GLU A 496 -4.58 -18.14 -25.52
N LEU A 497 -4.81 -19.00 -24.53
CA LEU A 497 -5.64 -20.20 -24.64
C LEU A 497 -7.09 -19.84 -25.02
N ALA A 498 -7.69 -18.87 -24.33
CA ALA A 498 -9.06 -18.43 -24.59
C ALA A 498 -9.23 -17.82 -26.00
N ASN A 499 -8.20 -17.14 -26.53
CA ASN A 499 -8.21 -16.59 -27.89
C ASN A 499 -7.88 -17.63 -28.97
N GLY A 500 -7.12 -18.68 -28.63
CA GLY A 500 -6.71 -19.75 -29.53
C GLY A 500 -7.71 -20.90 -29.66
N THR A 501 -8.67 -21.04 -28.73
CA THR A 501 -9.70 -22.09 -28.76
C THR A 501 -11.12 -21.48 -28.77
N GLU A 502 -11.95 -21.85 -29.76
CA GLU A 502 -13.42 -21.60 -29.75
C GLU A 502 -14.16 -22.39 -28.64
N THR A 503 -13.44 -22.96 -27.69
CA THR A 503 -13.96 -23.78 -26.60
C THR A 503 -13.43 -23.26 -25.27
N THR A 504 -14.35 -22.93 -24.37
CA THR A 504 -14.10 -22.56 -22.97
C THR A 504 -13.00 -23.42 -22.34
N PRO A 505 -12.02 -22.81 -21.64
CA PRO A 505 -11.04 -23.57 -20.89
C PRO A 505 -11.76 -24.49 -19.88
N PRO A 506 -11.24 -25.70 -19.62
CA PRO A 506 -11.74 -26.50 -18.51
C PRO A 506 -11.56 -25.69 -17.21
N GLU A 507 -12.53 -25.76 -16.30
CA GLU A 507 -12.33 -25.33 -14.91
C GLU A 507 -11.08 -26.06 -14.39
N GLN A 508 -9.93 -25.38 -14.37
CA GLN A 508 -8.76 -25.88 -13.68
C GLN A 508 -9.08 -25.81 -12.19
N ASP A 509 -8.97 -26.94 -11.49
CA ASP A 509 -9.16 -27.08 -10.04
C ASP A 509 -8.14 -26.28 -9.20
N CYS A 510 -7.22 -25.55 -9.84
CA CYS A 510 -6.32 -24.60 -9.19
C CYS A 510 -6.92 -23.20 -9.17
N LEU A 511 -6.96 -22.57 -8.00
CA LEU A 511 -7.39 -21.18 -7.85
C LEU A 511 -6.48 -20.25 -8.68
N PRO A 512 -6.99 -19.12 -9.21
CA PRO A 512 -6.20 -18.21 -10.04
C PRO A 512 -4.88 -17.81 -9.37
N GLY A 513 -3.76 -17.97 -10.08
CA GLY A 513 -2.43 -17.54 -9.62
C GLY A 513 -1.72 -18.47 -8.61
N SER A 514 -2.25 -19.67 -8.32
CA SER A 514 -1.51 -20.67 -7.52
C SER A 514 -0.20 -21.10 -8.19
N PHE A 515 0.80 -21.44 -7.40
CA PHE A 515 2.01 -22.14 -7.86
C PHE A 515 1.70 -23.64 -7.89
N ALA A 516 1.88 -24.27 -9.06
CA ALA A 516 1.60 -25.69 -9.31
C ALA A 516 2.86 -26.57 -9.31
#